data_AF-Q8YCH1-F1
#
_entry.id   AF-Q8YCH1-F1
#
_cell.length_a   1.000
_cell.length_b   1.000
_cell.length_c   1.000
_cell.angle_alpha   90.00
_cell.angle_beta   90.00
_cell.angle_gamma   90.00
#
_symmetry.space_group_name_H-M   'P 1'
#
loop_
_entity.id
_entity.type
_entity.pdbx_description
1 polymer ?
#
loop_
_entity_poly.entity_id
_entity_poly.type
_entity_poly.pdbx_seq_one_letter_code
_entity_poly.pdbx_strand_id
1 'polypeptide(L)' 'MFFLGSRKRMLSRSFHFKGDRLVAVDSINRPADHMIARRLLAAGISPSEADIMAGMPRLKELLAVVAR' A
#
# COMPACT_ATOMS: atom_id res chain seq x y z
N MET A 1 26.95 16.91 21.58
CA MET A 1 25.62 17.40 21.13
C MET A 1 25.36 16.81 19.76
N PHE A 2 24.66 15.67 19.67
CA PHE A 2 24.33 15.04 18.39
C PHE A 2 23.01 15.60 17.90
N PHE A 3 23.04 16.24 16.74
CA PHE A 3 21.86 16.75 16.04
C PHE A 3 21.05 15.55 15.54
N LEU A 4 20.02 15.14 16.28
CA LEU A 4 19.04 14.16 15.79
C LEU A 4 18.11 14.91 14.82
N GLY A 5 18.64 15.19 13.62
CA GLY A 5 17.88 15.74 12.51
C GLY A 5 16.64 14.88 12.30
N SER A 6 15.47 15.52 12.33
CA SER A 6 14.17 14.91 12.13
C SER A 6 14.17 13.99 10.91
N ARG A 7 14.36 12.68 11.13
CA ARG A 7 14.13 11.67 10.09
C ARG A 7 12.63 11.66 9.83
N LYS A 8 12.19 12.50 8.90
CA LYS A 8 10.88 12.42 8.28
C LYS A 8 10.68 10.97 7.84
N ARG A 9 9.82 10.25 8.57
CA ARG A 9 9.29 8.89 8.32
C ARG A 9 9.96 8.16 7.15
N MET A 10 10.80 7.17 7.46
CA MET A 10 11.08 6.08 6.52
C MET A 10 9.85 5.13 6.52
N LEU A 11 8.70 5.64 6.08
CA LEU A 11 7.47 4.88 5.85
C LEU A 11 7.23 4.86 4.34
N SER A 12 8.02 4.05 3.65
CA SER A 12 7.86 3.82 2.21
C SER A 12 7.08 2.52 2.01
N ARG A 13 5.87 2.67 1.45
CA ARG A 13 5.16 1.61 0.77
C ARG A 13 5.24 1.91 -0.72
N SER A 14 5.77 0.99 -1.51
CA SER A 14 5.87 1.15 -2.97
C SER A 14 4.94 0.17 -3.65
N PHE A 15 4.28 0.62 -4.70
CA PHE A 15 3.40 -0.22 -5.53
C PHE A 15 4.04 -0.34 -6.91
N HIS A 16 4.09 -1.57 -7.42
CA HIS A 16 4.69 -1.87 -8.71
C HIS A 16 3.62 -2.36 -9.66
N PHE A 17 3.51 -1.70 -10.80
CA PHE A 17 2.52 -1.99 -11.82
C PHE A 17 3.16 -2.48 -13.11
N LYS A 18 2.47 -3.39 -13.80
CA LYS A 18 2.76 -3.77 -15.19
C LYS A 18 1.56 -3.37 -16.03
N GLY A 19 1.66 -2.21 -16.69
CA GLY A 19 0.48 -1.53 -17.25
C GLY A 19 -0.47 -1.15 -16.12
N ASP A 20 -1.75 -1.50 -16.25
CA ASP A 20 -2.77 -1.20 -15.24
C ASP A 20 -2.86 -2.25 -14.13
N ARG A 21 -2.04 -3.32 -14.19
CA ARG A 21 -2.10 -4.42 -13.22
C ARG A 21 -1.07 -4.25 -12.11
N LEU A 22 -1.54 -4.31 -10.87
CA LEU A 22 -0.67 -4.39 -9.70
C LEU A 22 0.01 -5.77 -9.64
N VAL A 23 1.34 -5.78 -9.60
CA VAL A 23 2.15 -7.02 -9.61
C VAL A 23 2.95 -7.23 -8.33
N ALA A 24 3.32 -6.15 -7.64
CA ALA A 24 4.03 -6.24 -6.36
C ALA A 24 3.75 -5.02 -5.48
N VAL A 25 3.90 -5.19 -4.17
CA VAL A 25 3.84 -4.10 -3.20
C VAL A 25 4.92 -4.32 -2.14
N ASP A 26 5.79 -3.34 -1.96
CA ASP A 26 6.80 -3.34 -0.91
C ASP A 26 6.29 -2.51 0.28
N SER A 27 6.46 -3.02 1.49
CA SER A 27 6.10 -2.33 2.72
C SER A 27 7.18 -2.55 3.77
N ILE A 28 7.82 -1.48 4.26
CA ILE A 28 8.90 -1.57 5.25
C ILE A 28 8.35 -1.26 6.66
N ASN A 29 8.60 -2.15 7.63
CA ASN A 29 8.22 -2.01 9.05
C ASN A 29 6.73 -1.75 9.32
N ARG A 30 5.84 -2.29 8.47
CA ARG A 30 4.38 -2.09 8.60
C ARG A 30 3.61 -3.38 8.31
N PRO A 31 3.41 -4.26 9.31
CA PRO A 31 2.73 -5.55 9.11
C PRO A 31 1.28 -5.39 8.60
N ALA A 32 0.57 -4.36 9.04
CA ALA A 32 -0.78 -4.08 8.55
C ALA A 32 -0.82 -3.72 7.05
N ASP A 33 0.16 -2.95 6.56
CA ASP A 33 0.29 -2.63 5.14
C ASP A 33 0.65 -3.88 4.33
N HIS A 34 1.55 -4.73 4.85
CA HIS A 34 1.90 -6.00 4.23
C HIS A 34 0.68 -6.93 4.07
N MET A 35 -0.17 -7.02 5.10
CA MET A 35 -1.38 -7.82 5.05
C MET A 35 -2.39 -7.31 4.00
N ILE A 36 -2.58 -6.00 3.89
CA ILE A 36 -3.45 -5.43 2.85
C ILE A 36 -2.86 -5.64 1.45
N ALA A 37 -1.57 -5.40 1.28
CA ALA A 37 -0.85 -5.63 0.03
C ALA A 37 -1.05 -7.06 -0.51
N ARG A 38 -0.86 -8.06 0.37
CA ARG A 38 -1.09 -9.47 0.06
C ARG A 38 -2.51 -9.74 -0.40
N ARG A 39 -3.51 -9.13 0.26
CA ARG A 39 -4.92 -9.29 -0.09
C ARG A 39 -5.27 -8.65 -1.43
N LEU A 40 -4.73 -7.46 -1.72
CA LEU A 40 -4.93 -6.78 -3.01
C LEU A 40 -4.38 -7.63 -4.17
N LEU A 41 -3.17 -8.14 -4.02
CA LEU A 41 -2.54 -9.02 -5.01
C LEU A 41 -3.34 -10.32 -5.21
N ALA A 42 -3.77 -10.96 -4.12
CA ALA A 42 -4.56 -12.18 -4.18
C ALA A 42 -5.94 -11.98 -4.83
N ALA A 43 -6.56 -10.82 -4.61
CA ALA A 43 -7.83 -10.44 -5.21
C ALA A 43 -7.70 -9.93 -6.66
N GLY A 44 -6.49 -9.79 -7.19
CA GLY A 44 -6.25 -9.20 -8.52
C GLY A 44 -6.63 -7.73 -8.62
N ILE A 45 -6.80 -7.04 -7.48
CA ILE A 45 -7.21 -5.63 -7.44
C ILE A 45 -6.00 -4.76 -7.75
N SER A 46 -6.18 -3.85 -8.70
CA SER A 46 -5.18 -2.85 -9.07
C SER A 46 -5.71 -1.47 -8.70
N PRO A 47 -5.31 -0.92 -7.53
CA PRO A 47 -5.78 0.39 -7.09
C PRO A 47 -5.28 1.49 -8.03
N SER A 48 -6.09 2.52 -8.24
CA SER A 48 -5.64 3.71 -8.96
C SER A 48 -4.67 4.54 -8.10
N GLU A 49 -3.94 5.46 -8.72
CA GLU A 49 -3.08 6.40 -8.00
C GLU A 49 -3.88 7.20 -6.94
N ALA A 50 -5.10 7.61 -7.27
CA ALA A 50 -5.98 8.30 -6.33
C ALA A 50 -6.33 7.43 -5.10
N ASP A 51 -6.56 6.12 -5.30
CA ASP A 51 -6.83 5.19 -4.19
C ASP A 51 -5.60 5.02 -3.30
N ILE A 52 -4.41 5.01 -3.89
CA ILE A 52 -3.13 4.94 -3.17
C ILE A 52 -2.91 6.20 -2.33
N MET A 53 -3.16 7.38 -2.92
CA MET A 53 -3.03 8.67 -2.24
C MET A 53 -4.03 8.84 -1.11
N ALA A 54 -5.24 8.30 -1.24
CA ALA A 54 -6.26 8.29 -0.18
C ALA A 54 -5.88 7.40 1.02
N GLY A 55 -4.94 6.47 0.83
CA GLY A 55 -4.33 5.68 1.89
C GLY A 55 -5.13 4.46 2.34
N MET A 56 -4.80 3.93 3.53
CA MET A 56 -5.29 2.63 3.99
C MET A 56 -6.82 2.46 4.08
N PRO A 57 -7.62 3.44 4.55
CA PRO A 57 -9.07 3.29 4.60
C PRO A 57 -9.65 2.96 3.23
N ARG A 58 -9.22 3.69 2.20
CA ARG A 58 -9.66 3.48 0.83
C ARG A 58 -9.32 2.09 0.28
N LEU A 59 -8.10 1.61 0.57
CA LEU A 59 -7.69 0.27 0.14
C LEU A 59 -8.47 -0.86 0.84
N LYS A 60 -8.93 -0.64 2.07
CA LYS A 60 -9.82 -1.59 2.76
C LYS A 60 -11.20 -1.61 2.12
N GLU A 61 -11.73 -0.45 1.70
CA GLU A 61 -13.00 -0.37 0.97
C GLU A 61 -12.93 -1.15 -0.34
N LEU A 62 -11.86 -0.99 -1.13
CA LEU A 62 -11.66 -1.75 -2.37
C LEU A 62 -11.70 -3.26 -2.14
N LEU A 63 -11.07 -3.73 -1.06
CA LEU A 63 -11.11 -5.15 -0.68
C LEU A 63 -12.49 -5.62 -0.24
N ALA A 64 -13.27 -4.75 0.42
CA ALA A 64 -14.62 -5.08 0.86
C ALA A 64 -15.62 -5.18 -0.30
N VAL A 65 -15.37 -4.47 -1.41
CA VAL A 65 -16.21 -4.53 -2.62
C VAL A 65 -16.07 -5.90 -3.31
N VAL A 66 -14.86 -6.45 -3.40
CA VAL A 66 -14.62 -7.75 -4.07
C VAL A 66 -14.97 -8.96 -3.19
N ALA A 67 -15.01 -8.79 -1.88
CA ALA A 67 -15.38 -9.85 -0.94
C ALA A 67 -16.89 -10.07 -0.77
N ARG A 68 -17.73 -9.36 -1.55
CA ARG A 68 -19.17 -9.55 -1.65
C ARG A 68 -19.51 -10.31 -2.91
#